data_AF-A0A2G9UX19-F1
#
_entry.id   AF-A0A2G9UX19-F1
#
_cell.length_a   1.000
_cell.length_b   1.000
_cell.length_c   1.000
_cell.angle_alpha   90.00
_cell.angle_beta   90.00
_cell.angle_gamma   90.00
#
_symmetry.space_group_name_H-M   'P 1'
#
loop_
_entity.id
_entity.type
_entity.pdbx_description
1 polymer ?
#
loop_
_entity_poly.entity_id
_entity_poly.type
_entity_poly.pdbx_seq_one_letter_code
_entity_poly.pdbx_strand_id
1 'polypeptide(L)'
;MAFSNGYDSNRFARFLRELRVLNEVHRRRIGMPITYSQFQELGESCLINRLIDIGAYGLAAEICSWLKRDQQEGIDRVLLEWVRRTINKAASSSNPSELNMQALDEKIAKKLMSYPHVSLADAAKRAIDAKLPKLARLLIKREKDDSKQVQVLLQLGDVQEALTRAAAAQRPQLMHQVVRHLMKGQKRAEYELAIRKIPLAQCLYQDLIRDESERGSSKMMLALLEQASDFERQTMFHLDALENEINPAERLNYLRRAKESARNMGDKGVEELLNDTAAFAPGQSERGQDQLTIRDTVIEFAADPQKVAQFKHQAKLTDKQVWLWTIEGLAKMGKMEQLFDMAQKKSPVGYVPFIKACIKYNRREESKKYFAKVHGYQELVAAYIAMGNFVAAAKMAFDRRDRDTLQQIFMKSHSDKEAYNKVGQLVKSF
;
A
#
# COMPACT_ATOMS: atom_id res chain seq x y z
N MET A 1 -41.80 -54.48 29.44
CA MET A 1 -42.34 -53.11 29.28
C MET A 1 -42.06 -52.67 27.86
N ALA A 2 -43.09 -52.65 27.00
CA ALA A 2 -42.95 -52.26 25.60
C ALA A 2 -43.07 -50.73 25.49
N PHE A 3 -41.97 -50.04 25.21
CA PHE A 3 -42.00 -48.62 24.84
C PHE A 3 -42.42 -48.54 23.37
N SER A 4 -43.55 -47.88 23.11
CA SER A 4 -44.12 -47.70 21.78
C SER A 4 -43.22 -46.82 20.90
N ASN A 5 -42.54 -47.41 19.92
CA ASN A 5 -41.71 -46.73 18.92
C ASN A 5 -42.51 -46.00 17.80
N GLY A 6 -43.84 -45.85 17.94
CA GLY A 6 -44.72 -45.32 16.89
C GLY A 6 -45.27 -43.91 17.12
N TYR A 7 -45.01 -43.28 18.28
CA TYR A 7 -45.56 -41.97 18.58
C TYR A 7 -44.59 -40.84 18.17
N ASP A 8 -44.94 -40.09 17.14
CA ASP A 8 -44.19 -38.89 16.75
C ASP A 8 -44.45 -37.75 17.75
N SER A 9 -43.63 -37.72 18.79
CA SER A 9 -43.66 -36.69 19.83
C SER A 9 -43.53 -35.27 19.28
N ASN A 10 -42.89 -35.10 18.11
CA ASN A 10 -42.72 -33.78 17.50
C ASN A 10 -44.03 -33.28 16.91
N ARG A 11 -44.81 -34.16 16.26
CA ARG A 11 -46.12 -33.80 15.70
C ARG A 11 -47.11 -33.42 16.80
N PHE A 12 -47.13 -34.17 17.89
CA PHE A 12 -47.96 -33.83 19.05
C PHE A 12 -47.54 -32.50 19.69
N ALA A 13 -46.25 -32.28 19.90
CA ALA A 13 -45.74 -31.02 20.45
C ALA A 13 -46.03 -29.82 19.54
N ARG A 14 -45.98 -30.01 18.21
CA ARG A 14 -46.35 -28.97 17.23
C ARG A 14 -47.84 -28.63 17.35
N PHE A 15 -48.71 -29.63 17.37
CA PHE A 15 -50.15 -29.43 17.51
C PHE A 15 -50.52 -28.66 18.79
N LEU A 16 -49.88 -28.96 19.92
CA LEU A 16 -50.09 -28.20 21.17
C LEU A 16 -49.68 -26.73 21.05
N ARG A 17 -48.61 -26.42 20.31
CA ARG A 17 -48.19 -25.02 20.06
C ARG A 17 -49.22 -24.32 19.18
N GLU A 18 -49.70 -24.97 18.13
CA GLU A 18 -50.73 -24.43 17.23
C GLU A 18 -52.06 -24.19 17.98
N LEU A 19 -52.49 -25.12 18.85
CA LEU A 19 -53.65 -24.91 19.72
C LEU A 19 -53.46 -23.74 20.68
N ARG A 20 -52.26 -23.58 21.26
CA ARG A 20 -51.94 -22.41 22.09
C ARG A 20 -52.06 -21.11 21.30
N VAL A 21 -51.51 -21.07 20.08
CA VAL A 21 -51.61 -19.92 19.18
C VAL A 21 -53.08 -19.58 18.90
N LEU A 22 -53.88 -20.58 18.52
CA LEU A 22 -55.31 -20.42 18.30
C LEU A 22 -56.00 -19.83 19.53
N ASN A 23 -55.84 -20.44 20.70
CA ASN A 23 -56.49 -19.96 21.93
C ASN A 23 -56.16 -18.50 22.26
N GLU A 24 -54.93 -18.06 22.00
CA GLU A 24 -54.49 -16.68 22.25
C GLU A 24 -55.09 -15.69 21.25
N VAL A 25 -55.16 -16.02 19.97
CA VAL A 25 -55.77 -15.13 18.96
C VAL A 25 -57.29 -15.03 19.09
N HIS A 26 -57.94 -16.05 19.67
CA HIS A 26 -59.38 -16.02 20.00
C HIS A 26 -59.72 -15.18 21.23
N ARG A 27 -58.74 -14.81 22.08
CA ARG A 27 -59.02 -13.95 23.24
C ARG A 27 -59.68 -12.65 22.77
N ARG A 28 -60.69 -12.17 23.52
CA ARG A 28 -61.47 -10.97 23.14
C ARG A 28 -60.63 -9.74 22.82
N ARG A 29 -59.43 -9.61 23.40
CA ARG A 29 -58.51 -8.49 23.12
C ARG A 29 -57.97 -8.49 21.68
N ILE A 30 -57.80 -9.66 21.07
CA ILE A 30 -57.35 -9.82 19.68
C ILE A 30 -58.55 -10.06 18.77
N GLY A 31 -59.45 -10.96 19.17
CA GLY A 31 -60.73 -11.18 18.53
C GLY A 31 -60.64 -11.75 17.12
N MET A 32 -59.67 -12.63 16.83
CA MET A 32 -59.59 -13.36 15.56
C MET A 32 -60.23 -14.74 15.69
N PRO A 33 -61.49 -14.94 15.21
CA PRO A 33 -62.11 -16.25 15.18
C PRO A 33 -61.59 -17.04 13.96
N ILE A 34 -60.57 -17.88 14.17
CA ILE A 34 -60.00 -18.72 13.10
C ILE A 34 -60.07 -20.19 13.50
N THR A 35 -60.62 -21.04 12.65
CA THR A 35 -60.61 -22.48 12.94
C THR A 35 -59.22 -23.07 12.67
N TYR A 36 -58.95 -24.27 13.22
CA TYR A 36 -57.69 -24.97 12.96
C TYR A 36 -57.45 -25.21 11.46
N SER A 37 -58.48 -25.64 10.71
CA SER A 37 -58.38 -25.86 9.27
C SER A 37 -58.04 -24.56 8.53
N GLN A 38 -58.67 -23.45 8.91
CA GLN A 38 -58.36 -22.13 8.33
C GLN A 38 -56.95 -21.66 8.69
N PHE A 39 -56.44 -21.96 9.89
CA PHE A 39 -55.07 -21.65 10.27
C PHE A 39 -54.06 -22.43 9.43
N GLN A 40 -54.33 -23.71 9.15
CA GLN A 40 -53.48 -24.53 8.27
C GLN A 40 -53.44 -24.00 6.83
N GLU A 41 -54.58 -23.55 6.29
CA GLU A 41 -54.65 -22.93 4.96
C GLU A 41 -54.00 -21.54 4.90
N LEU A 42 -54.24 -20.70 5.92
CA LEU A 42 -53.67 -19.36 6.03
C LEU A 42 -52.15 -19.40 6.17
N GLY A 43 -51.66 -20.35 6.96
CA GLY A 43 -50.26 -20.49 7.32
C GLY A 43 -49.81 -19.53 8.41
N GLU A 44 -48.76 -19.95 9.12
CA GLU A 44 -48.17 -19.22 10.26
C GLU A 44 -47.72 -17.80 9.89
N SER A 45 -47.11 -17.63 8.70
CA SER A 45 -46.58 -16.33 8.23
C SER A 45 -47.68 -15.29 8.03
N CYS A 46 -48.82 -15.69 7.47
CA CYS A 46 -49.94 -14.80 7.20
C CYS A 46 -50.67 -14.42 8.49
N LEU A 47 -50.76 -15.34 9.47
CA LEU A 47 -51.27 -15.01 10.79
C LEU A 47 -50.41 -13.93 11.47
N ILE A 48 -49.09 -14.09 11.43
CA ILE A 48 -48.15 -13.10 11.98
C ILE A 48 -48.31 -11.74 11.28
N ASN A 49 -48.44 -11.72 9.95
CA ASN A 49 -48.71 -10.47 9.20
C ASN A 49 -49.98 -9.77 9.69
N ARG A 50 -51.09 -10.50 9.84
CA ARG A 50 -52.35 -9.93 10.35
C ARG A 50 -52.20 -9.37 11.77
N LEU A 51 -51.45 -10.04 12.64
CA LEU A 51 -51.17 -9.54 13.99
C LEU A 51 -50.32 -8.26 13.96
N ILE A 52 -49.35 -8.17 13.06
CA ILE A 52 -48.55 -6.96 12.82
C ILE A 52 -49.45 -5.81 12.33
N ASP A 53 -50.38 -6.08 11.42
CA ASP A 53 -51.29 -5.07 10.83
C ASP A 53 -52.21 -4.45 11.89
N ILE A 54 -52.73 -5.26 12.81
CA ILE A 54 -53.54 -4.83 13.95
C ILE A 54 -52.69 -4.13 15.02
N GLY A 55 -51.37 -4.30 14.98
CA GLY A 55 -50.43 -3.71 15.95
C GLY A 55 -50.23 -4.55 17.22
N ALA A 56 -50.61 -5.83 17.19
CA ALA A 56 -50.45 -6.78 18.29
C ALA A 56 -49.02 -7.38 18.33
N TYR A 57 -47.99 -6.52 18.32
CA TYR A 57 -46.59 -6.93 18.20
C TYR A 57 -46.09 -7.84 19.33
N GLY A 58 -46.55 -7.63 20.56
CA GLY A 58 -46.14 -8.46 21.71
C GLY A 58 -46.57 -9.91 21.53
N LEU A 59 -47.86 -10.10 21.19
CA LEU A 59 -48.40 -11.43 20.91
C LEU A 59 -47.76 -12.07 19.66
N ALA A 60 -47.53 -11.29 18.61
CA ALA A 60 -46.84 -11.78 17.41
C ALA A 60 -45.44 -12.33 17.74
N ALA A 61 -44.67 -11.63 18.59
CA ALA A 61 -43.35 -12.10 19.03
C ALA A 61 -43.42 -13.37 19.90
N GLU A 62 -44.40 -13.46 20.81
CA GLU A 62 -44.64 -14.66 21.61
C GLU A 62 -45.02 -15.86 20.74
N ILE A 63 -45.90 -15.67 19.75
CA ILE A 63 -46.30 -16.71 18.79
C ILE A 63 -45.10 -17.20 17.98
N CYS A 64 -44.23 -16.29 17.49
CA CYS A 64 -43.00 -16.66 16.81
C CYS A 64 -42.09 -17.54 17.70
N SER A 65 -42.00 -17.23 18.99
CA SER A 65 -41.24 -18.02 19.97
C SER A 65 -41.86 -19.41 20.19
N TRP A 66 -43.18 -19.49 20.33
CA TRP A 66 -43.87 -20.77 20.54
C TRP A 66 -43.76 -21.69 19.32
N LEU A 67 -43.90 -21.13 18.12
CA LEU A 67 -43.78 -21.88 16.86
C LEU A 67 -42.34 -22.26 16.52
N LYS A 68 -41.34 -21.74 17.26
CA LYS A 68 -39.91 -21.97 17.04
C LYS A 68 -39.47 -21.63 15.61
N ARG A 69 -39.95 -20.51 15.09
CA ARG A 69 -39.51 -20.01 13.78
C ARG A 69 -38.07 -19.50 13.84
N ASP A 70 -37.43 -19.46 12.68
CA ASP A 70 -36.14 -18.81 12.52
C ASP A 70 -36.22 -17.35 12.96
N GLN A 71 -35.18 -16.88 13.67
CA GLN A 71 -35.18 -15.57 14.32
C GLN A 71 -35.40 -14.41 13.34
N GLN A 72 -34.82 -14.51 12.12
CA GLN A 72 -34.94 -13.50 11.07
C GLN A 72 -36.37 -13.35 10.53
N GLU A 73 -37.06 -14.47 10.26
CA GLU A 73 -38.45 -14.45 9.78
C GLU A 73 -39.49 -14.29 10.89
N GLY A 74 -39.10 -14.58 12.13
CA GLY A 74 -39.95 -14.55 13.31
C GLY A 74 -39.88 -13.21 14.04
N ILE A 75 -39.09 -13.18 15.11
CA ILE A 75 -39.11 -12.09 16.09
C ILE A 75 -38.50 -10.80 15.50
N ASP A 76 -37.40 -10.91 14.75
CA ASP A 76 -36.68 -9.75 14.22
C ASP A 76 -37.56 -8.95 13.25
N ARG A 77 -38.30 -9.66 12.39
CA ARG A 77 -39.28 -9.06 11.48
C ARG A 77 -40.39 -8.30 12.21
N VAL A 78 -40.98 -8.92 13.24
CA VAL A 78 -42.04 -8.28 14.06
C VAL A 78 -41.51 -7.01 14.72
N LEU A 79 -40.28 -7.06 15.24
CA LEU A 79 -39.63 -5.91 15.87
C LEU A 79 -39.32 -4.79 14.87
N LEU A 80 -38.81 -5.11 13.68
CA LEU A 80 -38.52 -4.11 12.64
C LEU A 80 -39.79 -3.43 12.13
N GLU A 81 -40.90 -4.16 11.97
CA GLU A 81 -42.19 -3.55 11.61
C GLU A 81 -42.78 -2.70 12.75
N TRP A 82 -42.58 -3.11 14.01
CA TRP A 82 -42.91 -2.28 15.15
C TRP A 82 -42.11 -0.97 15.15
N VAL A 83 -40.79 -1.04 14.91
CA VAL A 83 -39.92 0.14 14.80
C VAL A 83 -40.41 1.03 13.66
N ARG A 84 -40.62 0.48 12.46
CA ARG A 84 -41.11 1.21 11.29
C ARG A 84 -42.41 1.95 11.59
N ARG A 85 -43.41 1.27 12.17
CA ARG A 85 -44.69 1.92 12.50
C ARG A 85 -44.54 2.98 13.59
N THR A 86 -43.64 2.77 14.55
CA THR A 86 -43.36 3.74 15.62
C THR A 86 -42.70 5.01 15.06
N ILE A 87 -41.72 4.85 14.16
CA ILE A 87 -41.04 5.95 13.46
C ILE A 87 -42.03 6.69 12.55
N ASN A 88 -42.84 5.97 11.77
CA ASN A 88 -43.82 6.59 10.87
C ASN A 88 -44.89 7.37 11.64
N LYS A 89 -45.37 6.86 12.78
CA LYS A 89 -46.28 7.60 13.66
C LYS A 89 -45.66 8.90 14.17
N ALA A 90 -44.37 8.87 14.51
CA ALA A 90 -43.64 10.07 14.90
C ALA A 90 -43.51 11.04 13.71
N ALA A 91 -43.16 10.54 12.52
CA ALA A 91 -43.01 11.36 11.31
C ALA A 91 -44.33 12.02 10.86
N SER A 92 -45.47 11.36 11.05
CA SER A 92 -46.80 11.88 10.72
C SER A 92 -47.42 12.79 11.80
N SER A 93 -46.75 13.02 12.93
CA SER A 93 -47.23 13.93 13.98
C SER A 93 -47.23 15.38 13.47
N SER A 94 -48.26 16.16 13.83
CA SER A 94 -48.46 17.53 13.35
C SER A 94 -47.28 18.48 13.66
N ASN A 95 -46.49 18.21 14.71
CA ASN A 95 -45.30 18.99 15.07
C ASN A 95 -44.04 18.10 15.14
N PRO A 96 -43.37 17.82 13.99
CA PRO A 96 -42.15 16.99 13.96
C PRO A 96 -40.95 17.62 14.70
N SER A 97 -40.93 18.94 14.82
CA SER A 97 -39.86 19.75 15.42
C SER A 97 -39.87 19.75 16.96
N GLU A 98 -41.04 19.57 17.58
CA GLU A 98 -41.20 19.50 19.04
C GLU A 98 -41.10 18.06 19.59
N LEU A 99 -41.07 17.06 18.70
CA LEU A 99 -40.89 15.68 19.13
C LEU A 99 -39.52 15.51 19.79
N ASN A 100 -39.54 15.01 21.02
CA ASN A 100 -38.33 14.61 21.72
C ASN A 100 -37.73 13.36 21.07
N MET A 101 -36.86 13.57 20.08
CA MET A 101 -36.19 12.50 19.33
C MET A 101 -35.32 11.62 20.23
N GLN A 102 -34.79 12.16 21.35
CA GLN A 102 -34.01 11.40 22.32
C GLN A 102 -34.88 10.39 23.07
N ALA A 103 -36.09 10.80 23.48
CA ALA A 103 -37.03 9.90 24.14
C ALA A 103 -37.48 8.76 23.22
N LEU A 104 -37.66 9.06 21.92
CA LEU A 104 -38.01 8.05 20.91
C LEU A 104 -36.87 7.06 20.66
N ASP A 105 -35.66 7.57 20.52
CA ASP A 105 -34.42 6.80 20.41
C ASP A 105 -34.23 5.88 21.64
N GLU A 106 -34.38 6.40 22.86
CA GLU A 106 -34.26 5.61 24.08
C GLU A 106 -35.34 4.52 24.19
N LYS A 107 -36.58 4.80 23.78
CA LYS A 107 -37.66 3.82 23.72
C LYS A 107 -37.35 2.68 22.75
N ILE A 108 -36.84 3.01 21.57
CA ILE A 108 -36.48 2.04 20.54
C ILE A 108 -35.26 1.22 21.00
N ALA A 109 -34.21 1.90 21.47
CA ALA A 109 -32.98 1.27 21.94
C ALA A 109 -33.22 0.33 23.12
N LYS A 110 -34.00 0.74 24.13
CA LYS A 110 -34.32 -0.10 25.29
C LYS A 110 -35.00 -1.41 24.87
N LYS A 111 -35.87 -1.37 23.86
CA LYS A 111 -36.56 -2.58 23.38
C LYS A 111 -35.66 -3.44 22.49
N LEU A 112 -34.86 -2.83 21.62
CA LEU A 112 -33.96 -3.55 20.71
C LEU A 112 -32.74 -4.15 21.43
N MET A 113 -32.23 -3.52 22.49
CA MET A 113 -31.12 -4.06 23.27
C MET A 113 -31.43 -5.41 23.93
N SER A 114 -32.70 -5.70 24.20
CA SER A 114 -33.13 -7.01 24.69
C SER A 114 -33.02 -8.12 23.63
N TYR A 115 -32.79 -7.77 22.36
CA TYR A 115 -32.72 -8.69 21.23
C TYR A 115 -31.42 -8.45 20.44
N PRO A 116 -30.31 -9.14 20.80
CA PRO A 116 -28.99 -8.92 20.20
C PRO A 116 -28.91 -9.14 18.68
N HIS A 117 -29.85 -9.88 18.10
CA HIS A 117 -29.88 -10.21 16.67
C HIS A 117 -30.42 -9.07 15.80
N VAL A 118 -31.21 -8.14 16.36
CA VAL A 118 -31.79 -7.04 15.61
C VAL A 118 -30.80 -5.88 15.53
N SER A 119 -30.42 -5.50 14.30
CA SER A 119 -29.52 -4.36 14.07
C SER A 119 -30.24 -3.03 14.29
N LEU A 120 -29.65 -2.16 15.11
CA LEU A 120 -30.03 -0.75 15.23
C LEU A 120 -29.81 0.00 13.91
N ALA A 121 -28.87 -0.44 13.07
CA ALA A 121 -28.66 0.07 11.74
C ALA A 121 -29.91 -0.01 10.86
N ASP A 122 -30.70 -1.09 10.95
CA ASP A 122 -31.92 -1.22 10.15
C ASP A 122 -33.02 -0.30 10.67
N ALA A 123 -33.10 -0.08 11.99
CA ALA A 123 -33.94 0.96 12.58
C ALA A 123 -33.54 2.37 12.10
N ALA A 124 -32.23 2.65 12.01
CA ALA A 124 -31.71 3.91 11.50
C ALA A 124 -32.04 4.11 10.01
N LYS A 125 -31.94 3.07 9.17
CA LYS A 125 -32.39 3.12 7.76
C LYS A 125 -33.87 3.49 7.65
N ARG A 126 -34.73 2.90 8.48
CA ARG A 126 -36.16 3.28 8.52
C ARG A 126 -36.37 4.74 8.94
N ALA A 127 -35.54 5.27 9.84
CA ALA A 127 -35.57 6.68 10.20
C ALA A 127 -35.16 7.61 9.03
N ILE A 128 -34.20 7.17 8.20
CA ILE A 128 -33.81 7.88 6.97
C ILE A 128 -34.97 7.88 5.96
N ASP A 129 -35.59 6.72 5.71
CA ASP A 129 -36.75 6.58 4.82
C ASP A 129 -37.90 7.50 5.26
N ALA A 130 -38.09 7.64 6.57
CA ALA A 130 -39.09 8.51 7.19
C ALA A 130 -38.67 10.00 7.28
N LYS A 131 -37.53 10.39 6.69
CA LYS A 131 -36.98 11.75 6.69
C LYS A 131 -36.68 12.33 8.09
N LEU A 132 -36.27 11.47 9.03
CA LEU A 132 -35.86 11.84 10.39
C LEU A 132 -34.35 11.63 10.62
N PRO A 133 -33.46 12.46 10.02
CA PRO A 133 -32.01 12.23 10.04
C PRO A 133 -31.41 12.34 11.45
N LYS A 134 -31.94 13.23 12.30
CA LYS A 134 -31.48 13.40 13.69
C LYS A 134 -31.69 12.11 14.51
N LEU A 135 -32.83 11.43 14.35
CA LEU A 135 -33.10 10.15 15.00
C LEU A 135 -32.15 9.05 14.47
N ALA A 136 -31.94 8.99 13.15
CA ALA A 136 -31.03 8.04 12.55
C ALA A 136 -29.60 8.16 13.11
N ARG A 137 -29.10 9.38 13.30
CA ARG A 137 -27.79 9.64 13.93
C ARG A 137 -27.71 9.19 15.39
N LEU A 138 -28.79 9.30 16.16
CA LEU A 138 -28.81 8.82 17.56
C LEU A 138 -28.80 7.29 17.61
N LEU A 139 -29.63 6.64 16.79
CA LEU A 139 -29.71 5.18 16.72
C LEU A 139 -28.38 4.55 16.29
N ILE A 140 -27.70 5.14 15.30
CA ILE A 140 -26.47 4.56 14.76
C ILE A 140 -25.28 4.66 15.73
N LYS A 141 -25.28 5.63 16.65
CA LYS A 141 -24.23 5.74 17.69
C LYS A 141 -24.24 4.57 18.68
N ARG A 142 -25.36 3.85 18.79
CA ARG A 142 -25.52 2.68 19.66
C ARG A 142 -25.23 1.35 18.95
N GLU A 143 -25.10 1.37 17.62
CA GLU A 143 -24.78 0.17 16.85
C GLU A 143 -23.34 -0.27 17.14
N LYS A 144 -23.14 -1.59 17.30
CA LYS A 144 -21.83 -2.17 17.63
C LYS A 144 -21.01 -2.51 16.39
N ASP A 145 -21.68 -2.73 15.27
CA ASP A 145 -21.04 -3.10 14.00
C ASP A 145 -20.65 -1.86 13.18
N ASP A 146 -19.34 -1.59 13.15
CA ASP A 146 -18.77 -0.45 12.40
C ASP A 146 -19.12 -0.49 10.90
N SER A 147 -19.20 -1.68 10.31
CA SER A 147 -19.48 -1.83 8.87
C SER A 147 -20.88 -1.31 8.54
N LYS A 148 -21.87 -1.70 9.34
CA LYS A 148 -23.26 -1.25 9.19
C LYS A 148 -23.41 0.22 9.55
N GLN A 149 -22.71 0.68 10.59
CA GLN A 149 -22.67 2.08 10.98
C GLN A 149 -22.20 2.97 9.83
N VAL A 150 -21.06 2.65 9.23
CA VAL A 150 -20.51 3.39 8.09
C VAL A 150 -21.46 3.37 6.90
N GLN A 151 -22.06 2.22 6.57
CA GLN A 151 -23.05 2.15 5.47
C GLN A 151 -24.25 3.08 5.68
N VAL A 152 -24.79 3.16 6.90
CA VAL A 152 -25.92 4.05 7.21
C VAL A 152 -25.48 5.52 7.20
N LEU A 153 -24.28 5.85 7.70
CA LEU A 153 -23.73 7.20 7.64
C LEU A 153 -23.54 7.69 6.20
N LEU A 154 -23.12 6.79 5.29
CA LEU A 154 -23.04 7.12 3.86
C LEU A 154 -24.42 7.40 3.26
N GLN A 155 -25.46 6.64 3.65
CA GLN A 155 -26.84 6.90 3.21
C GLN A 155 -27.40 8.22 3.75
N LEU A 156 -26.96 8.65 4.95
CA LEU A 156 -27.29 9.96 5.51
C LEU A 156 -26.59 11.13 4.79
N GLY A 157 -25.56 10.85 3.98
CA GLY A 157 -24.70 11.87 3.38
C GLY A 157 -23.63 12.42 4.33
N ASP A 158 -23.45 11.80 5.51
CA ASP A 158 -22.51 12.24 6.54
C ASP A 158 -21.08 11.72 6.28
N VAL A 159 -20.49 12.18 5.18
CA VAL A 159 -19.18 11.71 4.67
C VAL A 159 -18.06 11.81 5.70
N GLN A 160 -18.00 12.93 6.43
CA GLN A 160 -16.93 13.16 7.41
C GLN A 160 -16.99 12.15 8.56
N GLU A 161 -18.19 11.89 9.10
CA GLU A 161 -18.37 10.95 10.21
C GLU A 161 -18.21 9.50 9.72
N ALA A 162 -18.62 9.19 8.49
CA ALA A 162 -18.37 7.90 7.87
C ALA A 162 -16.86 7.62 7.72
N LEU A 163 -16.09 8.59 7.22
CA LEU A 163 -14.65 8.43 7.06
C LEU A 163 -13.91 8.34 8.41
N THR A 164 -14.25 9.19 9.39
CA THR A 164 -13.60 9.12 10.71
C THR A 164 -13.91 7.80 11.42
N ARG A 165 -15.15 7.30 11.30
CA ARG A 165 -15.52 6.02 11.89
C ARG A 165 -14.86 4.84 11.19
N ALA A 166 -14.81 4.85 9.85
CA ALA A 166 -14.11 3.83 9.09
C ALA A 166 -12.59 3.82 9.38
N ALA A 167 -11.99 5.00 9.62
CA ALA A 167 -10.59 5.10 10.06
C ALA A 167 -10.39 4.56 11.48
N ALA A 168 -11.31 4.87 12.41
CA ALA A 168 -11.27 4.35 13.77
C ALA A 168 -11.44 2.82 13.84
N ALA A 169 -12.20 2.22 12.91
CA ALA A 169 -12.40 0.78 12.82
C ALA A 169 -11.12 0.01 12.42
N GLN A 170 -10.08 0.70 11.92
CA GLN A 170 -8.79 0.10 11.50
C GLN A 170 -8.96 -1.07 10.51
N ARG A 171 -10.00 -1.02 9.67
CA ARG A 171 -10.29 -2.01 8.63
C ARG A 171 -10.10 -1.37 7.25
N PRO A 172 -9.00 -1.67 6.54
CA PRO A 172 -8.74 -1.07 5.22
C PRO A 172 -9.86 -1.33 4.21
N GLN A 173 -10.51 -2.51 4.23
CA GLN A 173 -11.59 -2.81 3.27
C GLN A 173 -12.79 -1.87 3.44
N LEU A 174 -13.11 -1.49 4.68
CA LEU A 174 -14.21 -0.56 4.97
C LEU A 174 -13.88 0.84 4.46
N MET A 175 -12.62 1.28 4.62
CA MET A 175 -12.14 2.55 4.08
C MET A 175 -12.21 2.58 2.55
N HIS A 176 -11.76 1.51 1.88
CA HIS A 176 -11.86 1.38 0.43
C HIS A 176 -13.32 1.45 -0.05
N GLN A 177 -14.24 0.80 0.67
CA GLN A 177 -15.67 0.86 0.35
C GLN A 177 -16.20 2.30 0.42
N VAL A 178 -15.83 3.05 1.45
CA VAL A 178 -16.19 4.46 1.60
C VAL A 178 -15.62 5.30 0.45
N VAL A 179 -14.32 5.22 0.21
CA VAL A 179 -13.64 6.00 -0.84
C VAL A 179 -14.26 5.72 -2.22
N ARG A 180 -14.49 4.44 -2.57
CA ARG A 180 -15.16 4.07 -3.83
C ARG A 180 -16.60 4.58 -3.92
N HIS A 181 -17.33 4.59 -2.81
CA HIS A 181 -18.68 5.14 -2.79
C HIS A 181 -18.66 6.65 -3.07
N LEU A 182 -17.72 7.38 -2.46
CA LEU A 182 -17.55 8.82 -2.69
C LEU A 182 -17.14 9.13 -4.13
N MET A 183 -16.21 8.36 -4.70
CA MET A 183 -15.79 8.51 -6.10
C MET A 183 -16.94 8.35 -7.10
N LYS A 184 -17.95 7.51 -6.79
CA LYS A 184 -19.12 7.29 -7.64
C LYS A 184 -20.24 8.31 -7.46
N GLY A 185 -20.38 8.86 -6.25
CA GLY A 185 -21.54 9.67 -5.87
C GLY A 185 -21.30 11.18 -5.76
N GLN A 186 -20.07 11.59 -5.48
CA GLN A 186 -19.72 12.99 -5.18
C GLN A 186 -18.80 13.59 -6.24
N LYS A 187 -18.76 14.93 -6.31
CA LYS A 187 -17.78 15.61 -7.17
C LYS A 187 -16.37 15.41 -6.63
N ARG A 188 -15.41 15.34 -7.55
CA ARG A 188 -13.98 15.14 -7.25
C ARG A 188 -13.43 16.06 -6.16
N ALA A 189 -13.62 17.37 -6.34
CA ALA A 189 -13.12 18.36 -5.39
C ALA A 189 -13.68 18.17 -3.97
N GLU A 190 -14.91 17.70 -3.84
CA GLU A 190 -15.59 17.56 -2.54
C GLU A 190 -15.07 16.33 -1.78
N TYR A 191 -14.94 15.18 -2.45
CA TYR A 191 -14.43 13.99 -1.80
C TYR A 191 -12.91 14.04 -1.57
N GLU A 192 -12.12 14.66 -2.45
CA GLU A 192 -10.67 14.82 -2.24
C GLU A 192 -10.39 15.70 -1.01
N LEU A 193 -11.16 16.78 -0.82
CA LEU A 193 -11.07 17.62 0.37
C LEU A 193 -11.43 16.87 1.65
N ALA A 194 -12.40 15.95 1.58
CA ALA A 194 -12.80 15.11 2.70
C ALA A 194 -11.72 14.07 3.04
N ILE A 195 -11.18 13.39 2.04
CA ILE A 195 -10.15 12.35 2.18
C ILE A 195 -8.85 12.94 2.73
N ARG A 196 -8.45 14.13 2.27
CA ARG A 196 -7.22 14.82 2.70
C ARG A 196 -7.11 15.00 4.22
N LYS A 197 -8.23 15.16 4.91
CA LYS A 197 -8.25 15.35 6.38
C LYS A 197 -7.86 14.08 7.15
N ILE A 198 -7.88 12.91 6.50
CA ILE A 198 -7.66 11.61 7.12
C ILE A 198 -6.48 10.93 6.41
N PRO A 199 -5.28 10.91 7.02
CA PRO A 199 -4.08 10.39 6.37
C PRO A 199 -4.22 8.97 5.80
N LEU A 200 -4.85 8.06 6.56
CA LEU A 200 -5.09 6.69 6.11
C LEU A 200 -5.95 6.64 4.84
N ALA A 201 -6.99 7.48 4.75
CA ALA A 201 -7.85 7.54 3.58
C ALA A 201 -7.08 8.10 2.38
N GLN A 202 -6.23 9.09 2.60
CA GLN A 202 -5.38 9.68 1.57
C GLN A 202 -4.39 8.66 0.99
N CYS A 203 -3.74 7.85 1.82
CA CYS A 203 -2.84 6.79 1.36
C CYS A 203 -3.58 5.77 0.48
N LEU A 204 -4.72 5.26 0.96
CA LEU A 204 -5.50 4.27 0.21
C LEU A 204 -6.07 4.84 -1.09
N TYR A 205 -6.42 6.12 -1.11
CA TYR A 205 -6.84 6.80 -2.33
C TYR A 205 -5.70 6.93 -3.35
N GLN A 206 -4.49 7.24 -2.90
CA GLN A 206 -3.29 7.24 -3.75
C GLN A 206 -3.02 5.85 -4.32
N ASP A 207 -3.10 4.80 -3.51
CA ASP A 207 -2.90 3.42 -3.96
C ASP A 207 -3.96 3.00 -5.00
N LEU A 208 -5.23 3.35 -4.76
CA LEU A 208 -6.30 3.12 -5.73
C LEU A 208 -6.05 3.80 -7.08
N ILE A 209 -5.60 5.05 -7.07
CA ILE A 209 -5.27 5.77 -8.32
C ILE A 209 -4.09 5.12 -9.03
N ARG A 210 -3.09 4.63 -8.28
CA ARG A 210 -1.93 3.95 -8.86
C ARG A 210 -2.33 2.65 -9.56
N ASP A 211 -3.26 1.90 -8.97
CA ASP A 211 -3.76 0.63 -9.52
C ASP A 211 -4.71 0.83 -10.72
N GLU A 212 -5.42 1.97 -10.78
CA GLU A 212 -6.23 2.31 -11.96
C GLU A 212 -5.32 2.58 -13.17
N SER A 213 -5.20 1.59 -14.07
CA SER A 213 -4.31 1.63 -15.25
C SER A 213 -4.74 2.60 -16.35
N GLU A 214 -5.60 3.56 -16.05
CA GLU A 214 -6.08 4.53 -17.04
C GLU A 214 -4.97 5.53 -17.40
N ARG A 215 -4.92 5.95 -18.67
CA ARG A 215 -3.92 6.92 -19.18
C ARG A 215 -3.92 8.28 -18.44
N GLY A 216 -4.87 8.52 -17.54
CA GLY A 216 -4.96 9.71 -16.68
C GLY A 216 -4.45 9.53 -15.25
N SER A 217 -4.18 8.30 -14.78
CA SER A 217 -3.82 8.04 -13.39
C SER A 217 -2.49 8.66 -12.99
N SER A 218 -1.49 8.65 -13.88
CA SER A 218 -0.20 9.30 -13.63
C SER A 218 -0.33 10.82 -13.46
N LYS A 219 -1.13 11.48 -14.31
CA LYS A 219 -1.39 12.93 -14.19
C LYS A 219 -2.15 13.26 -12.91
N MET A 220 -3.10 12.39 -12.56
CA MET A 220 -3.90 12.51 -11.35
C MET A 220 -3.05 12.34 -10.09
N MET A 221 -2.17 11.35 -10.07
CA MET A 221 -1.20 11.13 -9.00
C MET A 221 -0.31 12.35 -8.82
N LEU A 222 0.27 12.88 -9.91
CA LEU A 222 1.11 14.08 -9.84
C LEU A 222 0.37 15.26 -9.22
N ALA A 223 -0.87 15.53 -9.65
CA ALA A 223 -1.68 16.61 -9.08
C ALA A 223 -1.91 16.44 -7.57
N LEU A 224 -2.10 15.20 -7.09
CA LEU A 224 -2.25 14.95 -5.65
C LEU A 224 -0.95 15.18 -4.88
N LEU A 225 0.20 14.80 -5.46
CA LEU A 225 1.51 15.02 -4.84
C LEU A 225 1.85 16.52 -4.79
N GLU A 226 1.50 17.28 -5.84
CA GLU A 226 1.63 18.74 -5.90
C GLU A 226 0.78 19.43 -4.82
N GLN A 227 -0.50 19.04 -4.70
CA GLN A 227 -1.42 19.55 -3.69
C GLN A 227 -0.97 19.25 -2.25
N ALA A 228 -0.31 18.10 -2.04
CA ALA A 228 0.26 17.70 -0.76
C ALA A 228 1.61 18.36 -0.47
N SER A 229 2.23 19.01 -1.46
CA SER A 229 3.61 19.51 -1.38
C SER A 229 4.61 18.41 -1.00
N ASP A 230 4.34 17.17 -1.45
CA ASP A 230 5.21 16.02 -1.23
C ASP A 230 6.30 15.99 -2.31
N PHE A 231 7.31 16.85 -2.12
CA PHE A 231 8.36 17.07 -3.10
C PHE A 231 9.24 15.84 -3.32
N GLU A 232 9.44 14.99 -2.31
CA GLU A 232 10.20 13.75 -2.42
C GLU A 232 9.54 12.79 -3.43
N ARG A 233 8.24 12.54 -3.26
CA ARG A 233 7.50 11.68 -4.18
C ARG A 233 7.30 12.30 -5.56
N GLN A 234 7.23 13.63 -5.67
CA GLN A 234 7.25 14.31 -6.97
C GLN A 234 8.57 14.07 -7.73
N THR A 235 9.70 14.21 -7.04
CA THR A 235 11.02 13.92 -7.63
C THR A 235 11.08 12.46 -8.12
N MET A 236 10.67 11.50 -7.28
CA MET A 236 10.60 10.10 -7.70
C MET A 236 9.70 9.89 -8.91
N PHE A 237 8.49 10.46 -8.91
CA PHE A 237 7.55 10.35 -10.02
C PHE A 237 8.16 10.84 -11.35
N HIS A 238 8.89 11.96 -11.31
CA HIS A 238 9.57 12.48 -12.50
C HIS A 238 10.74 11.60 -12.95
N LEU A 239 11.45 10.97 -12.02
CA LEU A 239 12.53 10.02 -12.36
C LEU A 239 11.99 8.72 -12.96
N ASP A 240 10.91 8.17 -12.42
CA ASP A 240 10.23 6.98 -12.97
C ASP A 240 9.68 7.26 -14.39
N ALA A 241 9.15 8.46 -14.60
CA ALA A 241 8.70 8.91 -15.93
C ALA A 241 9.88 9.05 -16.90
N LEU A 242 11.03 9.54 -16.42
CA LEU A 242 12.26 9.67 -17.22
C LEU A 242 12.80 8.31 -17.68
N GLU A 243 12.72 7.27 -16.86
CA GLU A 243 13.20 5.92 -17.22
C GLU A 243 12.43 5.35 -18.42
N ASN A 244 11.11 5.54 -18.45
CA ASN A 244 10.24 5.01 -19.48
C ASN A 244 10.14 5.89 -20.74
N GLU A 245 10.61 7.13 -20.69
CA GLU A 245 10.48 8.09 -21.78
C GLU A 245 11.58 7.90 -22.83
N ILE A 246 11.18 7.84 -24.11
CA ILE A 246 12.10 7.64 -25.24
C ILE A 246 12.52 8.99 -25.82
N ASN A 247 11.64 10.00 -25.79
CA ASN A 247 11.92 11.29 -26.40
C ASN A 247 12.95 12.09 -25.56
N PRO A 248 14.11 12.47 -26.11
CA PRO A 248 15.15 13.18 -25.37
C PRO A 248 14.68 14.55 -24.85
N ALA A 249 13.80 15.25 -25.58
CA ALA A 249 13.28 16.55 -25.16
C ALA A 249 12.38 16.41 -23.92
N GLU A 250 11.53 15.38 -23.87
CA GLU A 250 10.67 15.11 -22.71
C GLU A 250 11.47 14.55 -21.53
N ARG A 251 12.48 13.71 -21.76
CA ARG A 251 13.43 13.29 -20.71
C ARG A 251 14.08 14.50 -20.04
N LEU A 252 14.53 15.48 -20.82
CA LEU A 252 15.11 16.72 -20.28
C LEU A 252 14.08 17.54 -19.49
N ASN A 253 12.82 17.56 -19.93
CA ASN A 253 11.72 18.21 -19.21
C ASN A 253 11.46 17.54 -17.85
N TYR A 254 11.35 16.22 -17.81
CA TYR A 254 11.21 15.47 -16.55
C TYR A 254 12.40 15.69 -15.61
N LEU A 255 13.62 15.73 -16.14
CA LEU A 255 14.81 16.01 -15.33
C LEU A 255 14.80 17.42 -14.74
N ARG A 256 14.36 18.42 -15.50
CA ARG A 256 14.17 19.79 -15.00
C ARG A 256 13.12 19.85 -13.89
N ARG A 257 11.99 19.17 -14.07
CA ARG A 257 10.94 19.10 -13.03
C ARG A 257 11.41 18.37 -11.78
N ALA A 258 12.10 17.23 -11.93
CA ALA A 258 12.71 16.51 -10.81
C ALA A 258 13.66 17.40 -10.01
N LYS A 259 14.48 18.21 -10.71
CA LYS A 259 15.38 19.20 -10.10
C LYS A 259 14.61 20.29 -9.35
N GLU A 260 13.55 20.85 -9.93
CA GLU A 260 12.70 21.85 -9.27
C GLU A 260 12.05 21.29 -8.00
N SER A 261 11.51 20.06 -8.04
CA SER A 261 10.99 19.37 -6.87
C SER A 261 12.07 19.13 -5.81
N ALA A 262 13.27 18.68 -6.20
CA ALA A 262 14.38 18.46 -5.26
C ALA A 262 14.83 19.76 -4.57
N ARG A 263 14.87 20.86 -5.32
CA ARG A 263 15.14 22.19 -4.77
C ARG A 263 14.08 22.61 -3.75
N ASN A 264 12.80 22.35 -4.03
CA ASN A 264 11.70 22.67 -3.11
C ASN A 264 11.71 21.79 -1.86
N MET A 265 12.22 20.56 -1.97
CA MET A 265 12.45 19.66 -0.83
C MET A 265 13.57 20.16 0.10
N GLY A 266 14.53 20.92 -0.43
CA GLY A 266 15.69 21.43 0.31
C GLY A 266 16.87 20.44 0.39
N ASP A 267 16.82 19.32 -0.34
CA ASP A 267 17.94 18.37 -0.44
C ASP A 267 18.96 18.86 -1.46
N LYS A 268 20.00 19.53 -0.96
CA LYS A 268 21.11 20.05 -1.77
C LYS A 268 21.90 18.95 -2.49
N GLY A 269 22.01 17.76 -1.90
CA GLY A 269 22.77 16.66 -2.49
C GLY A 269 22.08 16.13 -3.75
N VAL A 270 20.77 15.88 -3.66
CA VAL A 270 19.97 15.45 -4.82
C VAL A 270 19.86 16.57 -5.85
N GLU A 271 19.68 17.82 -5.42
CA GLU A 271 19.65 18.97 -6.33
C GLU A 271 20.95 19.10 -7.14
N GLU A 272 22.13 18.98 -6.50
CA GLU A 272 23.42 19.05 -7.17
C GLU A 272 23.59 17.92 -8.20
N LEU A 273 23.22 16.69 -7.85
CA LEU A 273 23.26 15.54 -8.76
C LEU A 273 22.33 15.72 -9.98
N LEU A 274 21.10 16.20 -9.75
CA LEU A 274 20.15 16.48 -10.83
C LEU A 274 20.60 17.66 -11.70
N ASN A 275 21.31 18.63 -11.12
CA ASN A 275 21.86 19.76 -11.84
C ASN A 275 23.02 19.35 -12.76
N ASP A 276 23.93 18.51 -12.27
CA ASP A 276 25.08 18.04 -13.04
C ASP A 276 24.64 17.08 -14.16
N THR A 277 23.66 16.21 -13.88
CA THR A 277 23.05 15.36 -14.92
C THR A 277 22.30 16.19 -15.97
N ALA A 278 21.55 17.22 -15.56
CA ALA A 278 20.85 18.12 -16.50
C ALA A 278 21.80 18.96 -17.36
N ALA A 279 22.98 19.31 -16.84
CA ALA A 279 24.01 20.01 -17.60
C ALA A 279 24.67 19.10 -18.65
N PHE A 280 24.78 17.80 -18.37
CA PHE A 280 25.40 16.83 -19.27
C PHE A 280 24.44 16.30 -20.37
N ALA A 281 23.15 16.18 -20.05
CA ALA A 281 22.13 15.57 -20.91
C ALA A 281 22.03 16.15 -22.35
N PRO A 282 22.07 17.49 -22.58
CA PRO A 282 21.99 18.03 -23.94
C PRO A 282 23.14 17.54 -24.84
N GLY A 283 24.36 17.51 -24.30
CA GLY A 283 25.52 17.00 -25.03
C GLY A 283 25.47 15.49 -25.25
N GLN A 284 24.81 14.73 -24.38
CA GLN A 284 24.56 13.30 -24.62
C GLN A 284 23.59 13.09 -25.77
N SER A 285 22.55 13.92 -25.86
CA SER A 285 21.54 13.82 -26.91
C SER A 285 22.10 14.17 -28.29
N GLU A 286 22.94 15.21 -28.38
CA GLU A 286 23.68 15.54 -29.61
C GLU A 286 24.56 14.38 -30.11
N ARG A 287 25.04 13.52 -29.18
CA ARG A 287 25.84 12.33 -29.49
C ARG A 287 25.01 11.07 -29.74
N GLY A 288 23.68 11.12 -29.55
CA GLY A 288 22.80 9.94 -29.61
C GLY A 288 23.07 8.92 -28.48
N GLN A 289 23.52 9.40 -27.32
CA GLN A 289 23.98 8.60 -26.18
C GLN A 289 23.08 8.72 -24.95
N ASP A 290 21.78 8.95 -25.15
CA ASP A 290 20.81 9.28 -24.09
C ASP A 290 20.63 8.19 -23.01
N GLN A 291 21.06 6.96 -23.30
CA GLN A 291 21.00 5.82 -22.38
C GLN A 291 22.34 5.48 -21.73
N LEU A 292 23.42 6.15 -22.10
CA LEU A 292 24.73 5.93 -21.49
C LEU A 292 24.87 6.74 -20.21
N THR A 293 25.49 6.12 -19.20
CA THR A 293 25.87 6.86 -17.99
C THR A 293 27.04 7.80 -18.28
N ILE A 294 27.21 8.84 -17.46
CA ILE A 294 28.36 9.75 -17.54
C ILE A 294 29.68 8.96 -17.54
N ARG A 295 29.76 7.91 -16.70
CA ARG A 295 30.91 7.02 -16.63
C ARG A 295 31.15 6.31 -17.96
N ASP A 296 30.12 5.70 -18.53
CA ASP A 296 30.25 4.95 -19.78
C ASP A 296 30.64 5.85 -20.94
N THR A 297 30.09 7.09 -20.98
CA THR A 297 30.52 8.10 -21.95
C THR A 297 32.01 8.43 -21.81
N VAL A 298 32.53 8.62 -20.60
CA VAL A 298 33.97 8.87 -20.38
C VAL A 298 34.82 7.65 -20.80
N ILE A 299 34.35 6.43 -20.52
CA ILE A 299 35.05 5.19 -20.91
C ILE A 299 35.11 5.04 -22.44
N GLU A 300 34.03 5.35 -23.16
CA GLU A 300 34.00 5.29 -24.63
C GLU A 300 34.92 6.30 -25.30
N PHE A 301 35.06 7.50 -24.73
CA PHE A 301 35.89 8.58 -25.27
C PHE A 301 37.24 8.72 -24.58
N ALA A 302 37.67 7.74 -23.77
CA ALA A 302 38.93 7.79 -23.01
C ALA A 302 40.18 8.04 -23.89
N ALA A 303 40.09 7.64 -25.16
CA ALA A 303 41.09 7.86 -26.20
C ALA A 303 41.34 9.32 -26.60
N ASP A 304 40.41 10.24 -26.29
CA ASP A 304 40.42 11.64 -26.69
C ASP A 304 40.54 12.53 -25.43
N PRO A 305 41.75 13.01 -25.11
CA PRO A 305 41.99 13.82 -23.91
C PRO A 305 41.19 15.12 -23.88
N GLN A 306 40.88 15.72 -25.04
CA GLN A 306 40.13 16.97 -25.12
C GLN A 306 38.67 16.75 -24.74
N LYS A 307 38.05 15.69 -25.26
CA LYS A 307 36.67 15.32 -24.88
C LYS A 307 36.56 14.91 -23.42
N VAL A 308 37.53 14.15 -22.90
CA VAL A 308 37.55 13.79 -21.47
C VAL A 308 37.65 15.03 -20.59
N ALA A 309 38.47 16.02 -20.95
CA ALA A 309 38.55 17.30 -20.23
C ALA A 309 37.23 18.09 -20.32
N GLN A 310 36.57 18.10 -21.48
CA GLN A 310 35.26 18.70 -21.65
C GLN A 310 34.21 18.04 -20.76
N PHE A 311 34.15 16.70 -20.73
CA PHE A 311 33.21 15.95 -19.90
C PHE A 311 33.48 16.13 -18.40
N LYS A 312 34.75 16.21 -18.00
CA LYS A 312 35.14 16.56 -16.63
C LYS A 312 34.52 17.89 -16.20
N HIS A 313 34.59 18.92 -17.04
CA HIS A 313 34.04 20.24 -16.73
C HIS A 313 32.50 20.22 -16.73
N GLN A 314 31.87 19.59 -17.72
CA GLN A 314 30.41 19.54 -17.86
C GLN A 314 29.73 18.78 -16.71
N ALA A 315 30.29 17.64 -16.29
CA ALA A 315 29.74 16.80 -15.24
C ALA A 315 30.42 16.99 -13.87
N LYS A 316 31.24 18.05 -13.71
CA LYS A 316 32.00 18.39 -12.50
C LYS A 316 32.72 17.21 -11.83
N LEU A 317 33.32 16.35 -12.66
CA LEU A 317 33.94 15.12 -12.18
C LEU A 317 35.22 15.41 -11.38
N THR A 318 35.44 14.63 -10.33
CA THR A 318 36.71 14.66 -9.59
C THR A 318 37.85 14.09 -10.43
N ASP A 319 39.07 14.57 -10.20
CA ASP A 319 40.26 14.02 -10.87
C ASP A 319 40.39 12.51 -10.67
N LYS A 320 40.08 11.99 -9.48
CA LYS A 320 40.14 10.55 -9.21
C LYS A 320 39.17 9.76 -10.11
N GLN A 321 37.93 10.23 -10.28
CA GLN A 321 36.95 9.57 -11.15
C GLN A 321 37.41 9.55 -12.60
N VAL A 322 37.86 10.71 -13.11
CA VAL A 322 38.36 10.83 -14.48
C VAL A 322 39.53 9.88 -14.71
N TRP A 323 40.52 9.86 -13.82
CA TRP A 323 41.65 8.94 -13.92
C TRP A 323 41.20 7.47 -13.96
N LEU A 324 40.33 7.04 -13.04
CA LEU A 324 39.85 5.65 -13.01
C LEU A 324 39.11 5.25 -14.29
N TRP A 325 38.23 6.11 -14.79
CA TRP A 325 37.42 5.81 -15.98
C TRP A 325 38.24 5.89 -17.27
N THR A 326 39.21 6.81 -17.36
CA THR A 326 40.13 6.88 -18.49
C THR A 326 41.07 5.67 -18.52
N ILE A 327 41.58 5.20 -17.38
CA ILE A 327 42.37 3.95 -17.29
C ILE A 327 41.55 2.77 -17.83
N GLU A 328 40.31 2.65 -17.38
CA GLU A 328 39.40 1.57 -17.81
C GLU A 328 39.10 1.65 -19.30
N GLY A 329 38.80 2.84 -19.83
CA GLY A 329 38.53 3.04 -21.26
C GLY A 329 39.73 2.80 -22.16
N LEU A 330 40.92 3.30 -21.81
CA LEU A 330 42.15 3.06 -22.59
C LEU A 330 42.49 1.56 -22.64
N ALA A 331 42.33 0.84 -21.53
CA ALA A 331 42.50 -0.61 -21.49
C ALA A 331 41.45 -1.35 -22.33
N LYS A 332 40.17 -0.93 -22.27
CA LYS A 332 39.07 -1.47 -23.09
C LYS A 332 39.34 -1.30 -24.59
N MET A 333 39.82 -0.13 -25.00
CA MET A 333 40.12 0.20 -26.40
C MET A 333 41.47 -0.37 -26.88
N GLY A 334 42.30 -0.90 -25.97
CA GLY A 334 43.63 -1.41 -26.29
C GLY A 334 44.66 -0.32 -26.62
N LYS A 335 44.43 0.93 -26.22
CA LYS A 335 45.35 2.05 -26.43
C LYS A 335 46.45 2.08 -25.37
N MET A 336 47.34 1.11 -25.46
CA MET A 336 48.33 0.81 -24.44
C MET A 336 49.45 1.85 -24.32
N GLU A 337 49.84 2.48 -25.43
CA GLU A 337 50.82 3.57 -25.45
C GLU A 337 50.33 4.76 -24.62
N GLN A 338 49.09 5.19 -24.84
CA GLN A 338 48.46 6.28 -24.09
C GLN A 338 48.29 5.92 -22.60
N LEU A 339 47.98 4.65 -22.30
CA LEU A 339 47.88 4.17 -20.93
C LEU A 339 49.25 4.20 -20.23
N PHE A 340 50.32 3.84 -20.93
CA PHE A 340 51.68 3.90 -20.44
C PHE A 340 52.15 5.34 -20.20
N ASP A 341 51.86 6.27 -21.11
CA ASP A 341 52.15 7.70 -20.97
C ASP A 341 51.45 8.29 -19.74
N MET A 342 50.19 7.92 -19.52
CA MET A 342 49.44 8.35 -18.34
C MET A 342 50.04 7.80 -17.04
N ALA A 343 50.62 6.58 -17.07
CA ALA A 343 51.33 5.98 -15.95
C ALA A 343 52.75 6.54 -15.72
N GLN A 344 53.31 7.34 -16.64
CA GLN A 344 54.57 8.06 -16.39
C GLN A 344 54.38 9.24 -15.43
N LYS A 345 53.19 9.83 -15.43
CA LYS A 345 52.82 10.87 -14.46
C LYS A 345 52.51 10.24 -13.10
N LYS A 346 52.75 10.99 -12.02
CA LYS A 346 52.38 10.55 -10.66
C LYS A 346 50.86 10.42 -10.57
N SER A 347 50.37 9.18 -10.43
CA SER A 347 48.94 8.92 -10.42
C SER A 347 48.29 9.26 -9.07
N PRO A 348 47.21 10.05 -9.03
CA PRO A 348 46.48 10.37 -7.80
C PRO A 348 45.67 9.19 -7.24
N VAL A 349 45.53 8.10 -8.01
CA VAL A 349 44.78 6.89 -7.67
C VAL A 349 45.69 5.67 -7.48
N GLY A 350 47.01 5.86 -7.56
CA GLY A 350 48.00 4.78 -7.52
C GLY A 350 48.03 3.94 -8.81
N TYR A 351 48.83 2.87 -8.80
CA TYR A 351 49.04 2.01 -9.97
C TYR A 351 48.17 0.74 -9.99
N VAL A 352 47.51 0.42 -8.87
CA VAL A 352 46.59 -0.74 -8.77
C VAL A 352 45.42 -0.67 -9.78
N PRO A 353 44.78 0.48 -10.04
CA PRO A 353 43.72 0.57 -11.05
C PRO A 353 44.18 0.22 -12.46
N PHE A 354 45.43 0.57 -12.84
CA PHE A 354 46.02 0.21 -14.13
C PHE A 354 46.12 -1.31 -14.28
N ILE A 355 46.59 -1.99 -13.24
CA ILE A 355 46.70 -3.46 -13.21
C ILE A 355 45.31 -4.09 -13.32
N LYS A 356 44.34 -3.64 -12.51
CA LYS A 356 42.96 -4.14 -12.56
C LYS A 356 42.33 -4.01 -13.94
N ALA A 357 42.49 -2.84 -14.59
CA ALA A 357 41.96 -2.60 -15.93
C ALA A 357 42.65 -3.50 -16.97
N CYS A 358 43.98 -3.64 -16.91
CA CYS A 358 44.72 -4.53 -17.81
C CYS A 358 44.29 -5.99 -17.68
N ILE A 359 44.13 -6.49 -16.44
CA ILE A 359 43.67 -7.87 -16.20
C ILE A 359 42.22 -8.07 -16.69
N LYS A 360 41.33 -7.10 -16.43
CA LYS A 360 39.92 -7.14 -16.87
C LYS A 360 39.78 -7.29 -18.39
N TYR A 361 40.64 -6.64 -19.17
CA TYR A 361 40.63 -6.70 -20.64
C TYR A 361 41.72 -7.61 -21.24
N ASN A 362 42.20 -8.58 -20.46
CA ASN A 362 43.16 -9.61 -20.87
C ASN A 362 44.50 -9.09 -21.44
N ARG A 363 45.00 -7.95 -20.94
CA ARG A 363 46.30 -7.34 -21.28
C ARG A 363 47.35 -7.65 -20.21
N ARG A 364 47.62 -8.94 -19.96
CA ARG A 364 48.48 -9.39 -18.85
C ARG A 364 49.93 -8.92 -18.94
N GLU A 365 50.51 -8.87 -20.13
CA GLU A 365 51.91 -8.46 -20.31
C GLU A 365 52.17 -7.01 -19.90
N GLU A 366 51.18 -6.14 -20.06
CA GLU A 366 51.31 -4.73 -19.68
C GLU A 366 51.13 -4.50 -18.19
N SER A 367 50.32 -5.34 -17.54
CA SER A 367 50.12 -5.28 -16.08
C SER A 367 51.43 -5.42 -15.30
N LYS A 368 52.41 -6.18 -15.82
CA LYS A 368 53.75 -6.35 -15.23
C LYS A 368 54.53 -5.03 -15.17
N LYS A 369 54.38 -4.17 -16.18
CA LYS A 369 55.06 -2.85 -16.25
C LYS A 369 54.54 -1.92 -15.15
N TYR A 370 53.24 -1.96 -14.87
CA TYR A 370 52.61 -1.15 -13.83
C TYR A 370 52.86 -1.73 -12.44
N PHE A 371 52.94 -3.05 -12.31
CA PHE A 371 53.30 -3.72 -11.06
C PHE A 371 54.64 -3.23 -10.50
N ALA A 372 55.64 -3.04 -11.36
CA ALA A 372 56.96 -2.53 -10.96
C ALA A 372 56.92 -1.11 -10.35
N LYS A 373 55.86 -0.33 -10.63
CA LYS A 373 55.66 1.04 -10.11
C LYS A 373 54.82 1.09 -8.83
N VAL A 374 54.23 -0.03 -8.40
CA VAL A 374 53.43 -0.09 -7.17
C VAL A 374 54.37 -0.04 -5.97
N HIS A 375 54.12 0.90 -5.06
CA HIS A 375 54.88 1.04 -3.83
C HIS A 375 53.93 1.12 -2.64
N GLY A 376 54.29 0.47 -1.53
CA GLY A 376 53.45 0.40 -0.34
C GLY A 376 52.76 -0.96 -0.17
N TYR A 377 52.73 -1.42 1.08
CA TYR A 377 52.28 -2.77 1.44
C TYR A 377 50.83 -3.05 0.99
N GLN A 378 49.90 -2.14 1.30
CA GLN A 378 48.48 -2.32 0.97
C GLN A 378 48.23 -2.32 -0.55
N GLU A 379 48.92 -1.46 -1.30
CA GLU A 379 48.79 -1.42 -2.77
C GLU A 379 49.41 -2.64 -3.43
N LEU A 380 50.55 -3.14 -2.94
CA LEU A 380 51.18 -4.36 -3.43
C LEU A 380 50.30 -5.58 -3.20
N VAL A 381 49.72 -5.73 -2.00
CA VAL A 381 48.75 -6.79 -1.70
C VAL A 381 47.56 -6.70 -2.65
N ALA A 382 46.99 -5.51 -2.84
CA ALA A 382 45.86 -5.30 -3.75
C ALA A 382 46.22 -5.59 -5.22
N ALA A 383 47.45 -5.30 -5.65
CA ALA A 383 47.96 -5.60 -6.98
C ALA A 383 48.13 -7.11 -7.21
N TYR A 384 48.71 -7.84 -6.25
CA TYR A 384 48.83 -9.30 -6.33
C TYR A 384 47.48 -10.00 -6.37
N ILE A 385 46.52 -9.53 -5.56
CA ILE A 385 45.13 -10.00 -5.60
C ILE A 385 44.52 -9.73 -6.98
N ALA A 386 44.70 -8.53 -7.54
CA ALA A 386 44.17 -8.18 -8.86
C ALA A 386 44.76 -9.01 -10.00
N MET A 387 46.02 -9.44 -9.89
CA MET A 387 46.66 -10.35 -10.85
C MET A 387 46.31 -11.83 -10.64
N GLY A 388 45.53 -12.16 -9.59
CA GLY A 388 45.18 -13.54 -9.23
C GLY A 388 46.29 -14.32 -8.51
N ASN A 389 47.36 -13.65 -8.08
CA ASN A 389 48.46 -14.29 -7.34
C ASN A 389 48.23 -14.18 -5.82
N PHE A 390 47.25 -14.95 -5.32
CA PHE A 390 46.86 -14.93 -3.91
C PHE A 390 47.95 -15.47 -2.97
N VAL A 391 48.79 -16.39 -3.44
CA VAL A 391 49.87 -16.98 -2.64
C VAL A 391 50.95 -15.95 -2.32
N ALA A 392 51.36 -15.14 -3.30
CA ALA A 392 52.31 -14.04 -3.06
C ALA A 392 51.72 -12.96 -2.16
N ALA A 393 50.44 -12.60 -2.37
CA ALA A 393 49.73 -11.67 -1.49
C ALA A 393 49.70 -12.15 -0.03
N ALA A 394 49.36 -13.42 0.19
CA ALA A 394 49.26 -14.03 1.52
C ALA A 394 50.61 -14.12 2.23
N LYS A 395 51.70 -14.47 1.52
CA LYS A 395 53.05 -14.48 2.08
C LYS A 395 53.45 -13.11 2.62
N MET A 396 53.21 -12.05 1.84
CA MET A 396 53.52 -10.70 2.30
C MET A 396 52.72 -10.28 3.55
N ALA A 397 51.45 -10.69 3.64
CA ALA A 397 50.62 -10.42 4.81
C ALA A 397 51.06 -11.23 6.05
N PHE A 398 51.46 -12.48 5.84
CA PHE A 398 52.04 -13.33 6.86
C PHE A 398 53.35 -12.73 7.42
N ASP A 399 54.28 -12.33 6.54
CA ASP A 399 55.58 -11.75 6.93
C ASP A 399 55.43 -10.45 7.73
N ARG A 400 54.38 -9.67 7.45
CA ARG A 400 54.04 -8.41 8.14
C ARG A 400 53.22 -8.60 9.42
N ARG A 401 52.85 -9.84 9.75
CA ARG A 401 51.94 -10.18 10.86
C ARG A 401 50.61 -9.43 10.80
N ASP A 402 50.04 -9.28 9.61
CA ASP A 402 48.73 -8.67 9.40
C ASP A 402 47.67 -9.77 9.19
N ARG A 403 47.04 -10.19 10.29
CA ARG A 403 46.07 -11.29 10.33
C ARG A 403 44.79 -10.97 9.55
N ASP A 404 44.35 -9.72 9.60
CA ASP A 404 43.08 -9.29 9.01
C ASP A 404 43.16 -9.32 7.47
N THR A 405 44.25 -8.79 6.90
CA THR A 405 44.47 -8.86 5.45
C THR A 405 44.68 -10.29 4.96
N LEU A 406 45.36 -11.14 5.75
CA LEU A 406 45.55 -12.56 5.43
C LEU A 406 44.21 -13.32 5.38
N GLN A 407 43.31 -13.07 6.33
CA GLN A 407 41.96 -13.63 6.32
C GLN A 407 41.15 -13.13 5.11
N GLN A 408 41.24 -11.86 4.76
CA GLN A 408 40.58 -11.32 3.56
C GLN A 408 41.10 -11.97 2.27
N ILE A 409 42.41 -12.22 2.17
CA ILE A 409 43.00 -12.93 1.01
C ILE A 409 42.52 -14.38 0.97
N PHE A 410 42.46 -15.06 2.11
CA PHE A 410 41.94 -16.43 2.20
C PHE A 410 40.50 -16.54 1.68
N MET A 411 39.62 -15.65 2.13
CA MET A 411 38.23 -15.60 1.65
C MET A 411 38.15 -15.34 0.14
N LYS A 412 38.98 -14.45 -0.39
CA LYS A 412 39.01 -14.12 -1.83
C LYS A 412 39.64 -15.21 -2.70
N SER A 413 40.51 -16.05 -2.12
CA SER A 413 41.20 -17.13 -2.83
C SER A 413 40.33 -18.38 -3.07
N HIS A 414 39.09 -18.42 -2.58
CA HIS A 414 38.21 -19.59 -2.68
C HIS A 414 37.92 -20.04 -4.12
N SER A 415 38.02 -19.14 -5.09
CA SER A 415 37.85 -19.45 -6.51
C SER A 415 38.99 -20.28 -7.10
N ASP A 416 40.17 -20.29 -6.49
CA ASP A 416 41.34 -21.06 -6.91
C ASP A 416 41.69 -22.10 -5.82
N LYS A 417 41.35 -23.37 -6.10
CA LYS A 417 41.48 -24.48 -5.14
C LYS A 417 42.92 -24.70 -4.66
N GLU A 418 43.91 -24.45 -5.51
CA GLU A 418 45.33 -24.61 -5.16
C GLU A 418 45.82 -23.44 -4.31
N ALA A 419 45.45 -22.21 -4.69
CA ALA A 419 45.78 -21.03 -3.92
C ALA A 419 45.09 -21.04 -2.55
N TYR A 420 43.82 -21.44 -2.49
CA TYR A 420 43.04 -21.54 -1.25
C TYR A 420 43.68 -22.48 -0.22
N ASN A 421 44.15 -23.64 -0.66
CA ASN A 421 44.83 -24.60 0.22
C ASN A 421 46.16 -24.05 0.75
N LYS A 422 46.96 -23.40 -0.11
CA LYS A 422 48.25 -22.80 0.28
C LYS A 422 48.07 -21.60 1.21
N VAL A 423 47.08 -20.74 0.95
CA VAL A 423 46.75 -19.60 1.82
C VAL A 423 46.15 -20.09 3.14
N GLY A 424 45.32 -21.13 3.11
CA GLY A 424 44.76 -21.75 4.31
C GLY A 424 45.80 -22.37 5.24
N GLN A 425 46.89 -22.92 4.68
CA GLN A 425 48.05 -23.33 5.48
C GLN A 425 48.72 -22.14 6.17
N LEU A 426 48.92 -21.02 5.45
CA LEU A 426 49.48 -19.79 6.00
C LEU A 426 48.61 -19.16 7.10
N VAL A 427 47.28 -19.23 6.97
CA VAL A 427 46.33 -18.76 8.00
C VAL A 427 46.38 -19.63 9.26
N LYS A 428 46.56 -20.94 9.11
CA LYS A 428 46.66 -21.89 10.23
C LYS A 428 48.01 -21.82 10.95
N SER A 429 49.07 -21.41 10.25
CA SER A 429 50.42 -21.26 10.79
C SER A 429 50.71 -19.89 11.40
N PHE A 430 49.76 -18.96 11.29
CA PHE A 430 49.81 -17.64 11.89
C PHE A 430 49.35 -17.72 13.34
#